data_AF-A0ABD1EMW8-F1
#
_entry.id   AF-A0ABD1EMW8-F1
#
_cell.length_a   1.000
_cell.length_b   1.000
_cell.length_c   1.000
_cell.angle_alpha   90.00
_cell.angle_beta   90.00
_cell.angle_gamma   90.00
#
_symmetry.space_group_name_H-M   'P 1'
#
loop_
_entity.id
_entity.type
_entity.pdbx_description
1 polymer ?
#
loop_
_entity_poly.entity_id
_entity_poly.type
_entity_poly.pdbx_seq_one_letter_code
_entity_poly.pdbx_strand_id
1 'polypeptide(L)'
;MDVVNEILGNSSKESNKYKPVTVKKHLELEYDLGTLLAVDPNDFNIDLYSKNPNEYFLNLARDNTQLLLNKLWELPTERVEEAVMVKLPPPKTALPRMKPVPKPRPLTKWQKFAKEKGIQKKKKPKLSWDDQLKKWVPLYGFKKAKAEKEKNWVLEVPQNADPNEDQFNKKLVAKTENVSKNDLQRLRNIAKNKNIKVPRFGTSNPEVSSAKDLKAAITIAKASTASLGKFQDKLHKEVEAKGVSAITPGASRKRKMTPLEPENKLNMNIVESILNKKPRLDVDKAVAKQLQTNTFVENSQQKQGTSKGSQKIKNKTNKKPKGSKGHRAGKKGGGRKRR
;
A
#
# COMPACT_ATOMS: atom_id res chain seq x y z
N MET A 1 -29.97 72.83 0.28
CA MET A 1 -29.42 72.27 -0.98
C MET A 1 -27.91 72.49 -1.08
N ASP A 2 -27.38 73.57 -0.50
CA ASP A 2 -25.96 73.95 -0.67
C ASP A 2 -24.97 73.01 0.05
N VAL A 3 -25.29 72.52 1.24
CA VAL A 3 -24.43 71.58 1.97
C VAL A 3 -24.24 70.25 1.22
N VAL A 4 -25.27 69.77 0.53
CA VAL A 4 -25.18 68.55 -0.29
C VAL A 4 -24.29 68.79 -1.51
N ASN A 5 -24.43 69.96 -2.15
CA ASN A 5 -23.59 70.36 -3.28
C ASN A 5 -22.12 70.57 -2.88
N GLU A 6 -21.85 71.09 -1.68
CA GLU A 6 -20.50 71.20 -1.13
C GLU A 6 -19.88 69.84 -0.81
N ILE A 7 -20.64 68.91 -0.22
CA ILE A 7 -20.17 67.54 0.05
C ILE A 7 -19.87 66.81 -1.26
N LEU A 8 -20.75 66.91 -2.27
CA LEU A 8 -20.52 66.35 -3.61
C LEU A 8 -19.32 67.02 -4.32
N GLY A 9 -19.15 68.33 -4.14
CA GLY A 9 -18.01 69.09 -4.65
C GLY A 9 -16.69 68.68 -3.99
N ASN A 10 -16.67 68.42 -2.69
CA ASN A 10 -15.50 67.95 -1.98
C ASN A 10 -15.18 66.49 -2.33
N SER A 11 -16.20 65.63 -2.42
CA SER A 11 -16.03 64.23 -2.86
C SER A 11 -15.48 64.14 -4.28
N SER A 12 -15.94 64.99 -5.21
CA SER A 12 -15.42 65.03 -6.58
C SER A 12 -13.98 65.55 -6.67
N LYS A 13 -13.62 66.55 -5.85
CA LYS A 13 -12.22 67.01 -5.72
C LYS A 13 -11.31 65.93 -5.14
N GLU A 14 -11.81 65.13 -4.20
CA GLU A 14 -11.07 64.01 -3.63
C GLU A 14 -10.92 62.85 -4.61
N SER A 15 -11.96 62.49 -5.37
CA SER A 15 -11.86 61.45 -6.40
C SER A 15 -10.90 61.83 -7.52
N ASN A 16 -10.82 63.12 -7.89
CA ASN A 16 -9.89 63.61 -8.91
C ASN A 16 -8.41 63.55 -8.48
N LYS A 17 -8.12 63.40 -7.18
CA LYS A 17 -6.74 63.17 -6.70
C LYS A 17 -6.22 61.78 -7.06
N TYR A 18 -7.12 60.82 -7.29
CA TYR A 18 -6.76 59.42 -7.54
C TYR A 18 -6.95 59.04 -9.01
N LYS A 19 -6.12 58.10 -9.49
CA LYS A 19 -6.27 57.53 -10.83
C LYS A 19 -7.57 56.69 -10.91
N PRO A 20 -8.20 56.56 -12.08
CA PRO A 20 -9.42 55.78 -12.22
C PRO A 20 -9.19 54.29 -11.89
N VAL A 21 -10.07 53.76 -11.04
CA VAL A 21 -10.05 52.38 -10.53
C VAL A 21 -11.01 51.47 -11.30
N THR A 22 -11.97 52.06 -12.03
CA THR A 22 -12.97 51.34 -12.81
C THR A 22 -12.47 51.06 -14.23
N VAL A 23 -12.62 49.81 -14.65
CA VAL A 23 -12.26 49.34 -15.99
C VAL A 23 -13.52 48.82 -16.66
N LYS A 24 -13.80 49.29 -17.88
CA LYS A 24 -14.95 48.85 -18.67
C LYS A 24 -14.48 47.84 -19.72
N LYS A 25 -15.10 46.66 -19.76
CA LYS A 25 -14.88 45.62 -20.76
C LYS A 25 -16.19 45.24 -21.45
N HIS A 26 -16.09 44.60 -22.60
CA HIS A 26 -17.26 44.17 -23.37
C HIS A 26 -18.01 43.03 -22.66
N LEU A 27 -17.26 42.02 -22.21
CA LEU A 27 -17.76 40.93 -21.36
C LEU A 27 -17.17 41.06 -19.95
N GLU A 28 -17.97 40.69 -18.95
CA GLU A 28 -17.53 40.59 -17.56
C GLU A 28 -16.59 39.39 -17.36
N LEU A 29 -15.70 39.50 -16.38
CA LEU A 29 -14.78 38.41 -16.04
C LEU A 29 -15.46 37.38 -15.13
N GLU A 30 -15.03 36.12 -15.25
CA GLU A 30 -15.41 35.08 -14.31
C GLU A 30 -14.41 35.03 -13.15
N TYR A 31 -14.91 35.06 -11.91
CA TYR A 31 -14.07 35.10 -10.71
C TYR A 31 -14.15 33.81 -9.89
N ASP A 32 -12.97 33.30 -9.54
CA ASP A 32 -12.75 32.31 -8.47
C ASP A 32 -11.88 32.95 -7.37
N LEU A 33 -12.54 33.69 -6.47
CA LEU A 33 -11.89 34.42 -5.38
C LEU A 33 -11.18 33.49 -4.39
N GLY A 34 -11.60 32.21 -4.29
CA GLY A 34 -10.96 31.23 -3.41
C GLY A 34 -9.56 30.84 -3.89
N THR A 35 -9.29 30.91 -5.20
CA THR A 35 -7.95 30.70 -5.79
C THR A 35 -7.29 31.99 -6.27
N LEU A 36 -7.91 33.16 -6.00
CA LEU A 36 -7.47 34.47 -6.48
C LEU A 36 -7.32 34.52 -8.02
N LEU A 37 -8.26 33.89 -8.72
CA LEU A 37 -8.25 33.72 -10.17
C LEU A 37 -9.36 34.54 -10.82
N ALA A 38 -9.02 35.26 -11.90
CA ALA A 38 -9.97 35.88 -12.82
C ALA A 38 -9.74 35.33 -14.23
N VAL A 39 -10.81 34.85 -14.87
CA VAL A 39 -10.81 34.42 -16.28
C VAL A 39 -11.43 35.54 -17.09
N ASP A 40 -10.68 36.01 -18.07
CA ASP A 40 -11.14 37.02 -19.02
C ASP A 40 -11.59 36.33 -20.31
N PRO A 41 -12.90 36.29 -20.63
CA PRO A 41 -13.41 35.67 -21.85
C PRO A 41 -13.33 36.59 -23.08
N ASN A 42 -12.85 37.84 -22.94
CA ASN A 42 -12.75 38.78 -24.05
C ASN A 42 -11.65 38.39 -25.05
N ASP A 43 -11.89 38.68 -26.33
CA ASP A 43 -10.93 38.43 -27.41
C ASP A 43 -9.71 39.37 -27.36
N PHE A 44 -8.57 38.89 -27.86
CA PHE A 44 -7.36 39.70 -27.99
C PHE A 44 -7.41 40.62 -29.21
N ASN A 45 -6.96 41.87 -29.06
CA ASN A 45 -6.75 42.76 -30.19
C ASN A 45 -5.41 42.45 -30.88
N ILE A 46 -5.50 41.75 -32.01
CA ILE A 46 -4.34 41.24 -32.77
C ILE A 46 -3.45 42.37 -33.28
N ASP A 47 -4.04 43.49 -33.71
CA ASP A 47 -3.30 44.61 -34.30
C ASP A 47 -2.43 45.33 -33.27
N LEU A 48 -2.96 45.54 -32.06
CA LEU A 48 -2.22 46.14 -30.95
C LEU A 48 -1.16 45.18 -30.40
N TYR A 49 -1.51 43.90 -30.32
CA TYR A 49 -0.60 42.84 -29.92
C TYR A 49 0.62 42.74 -30.84
N SER A 50 0.41 42.81 -32.17
CA SER A 50 1.49 42.71 -33.16
C SER A 50 2.44 43.91 -33.14
N LYS A 51 1.98 45.09 -32.70
CA LYS A 51 2.82 46.30 -32.63
C LYS A 51 3.74 46.26 -31.42
N ASN A 52 3.17 46.16 -30.21
CA ASN A 52 3.91 46.18 -28.94
C ASN A 52 3.34 45.10 -27.98
N PRO A 53 3.82 43.85 -28.04
CA PRO A 53 3.21 42.75 -27.30
C PRO A 53 3.34 42.91 -25.78
N ASN A 54 4.50 43.36 -25.29
CA ASN A 54 4.76 43.49 -23.85
C ASN A 54 3.88 44.57 -23.20
N GLU A 55 3.75 45.73 -23.85
CA GLU A 55 2.94 46.84 -23.36
C GLU A 55 1.45 46.47 -23.38
N TYR A 56 1.02 45.78 -24.43
CA TYR A 56 -0.35 45.26 -24.54
C TYR A 56 -0.69 44.30 -23.39
N PHE A 57 0.17 43.30 -23.12
CA PHE A 57 -0.06 42.37 -22.01
C PHE A 57 0.01 43.03 -20.63
N LEU A 58 0.90 44.00 -20.44
CA LEU A 58 0.98 44.74 -19.19
C LEU A 58 -0.30 45.51 -18.93
N ASN A 59 -0.83 46.23 -19.93
CA ASN A 59 -2.07 46.97 -19.81
C ASN A 59 -3.28 46.04 -19.57
N LEU A 60 -3.35 44.91 -20.30
CA LEU A 60 -4.41 43.92 -20.13
C LEU A 60 -4.36 43.26 -18.73
N ALA A 61 -3.17 42.92 -18.25
CA ALA A 61 -2.97 42.35 -16.91
C ALA A 61 -3.30 43.37 -15.82
N ARG A 62 -2.90 44.65 -15.98
CA ARG A 62 -3.26 45.74 -15.08
C ARG A 62 -4.77 45.86 -14.95
N ASP A 63 -5.48 45.84 -16.07
CA ASP A 63 -6.94 45.95 -16.12
C ASP A 63 -7.63 44.77 -15.43
N ASN A 64 -7.18 43.54 -15.70
CA ASN A 64 -7.73 42.33 -15.10
C ASN A 64 -7.46 42.23 -13.58
N THR A 65 -6.24 42.58 -13.17
CA THR A 65 -5.85 42.60 -11.75
C THR A 65 -6.61 43.67 -10.97
N GLN A 66 -6.84 44.85 -11.57
CA GLN A 66 -7.66 45.89 -10.95
C GLN A 66 -9.07 45.39 -10.66
N LEU A 67 -9.71 44.74 -11.64
CA LEU A 67 -11.05 44.18 -11.47
C LEU A 67 -11.10 43.06 -10.42
N LEU A 68 -10.09 42.18 -10.38
CA LEU A 68 -9.95 41.15 -9.35
C LEU A 68 -9.82 41.75 -7.94
N LEU A 69 -8.96 42.76 -7.77
CA LEU A 69 -8.77 43.45 -6.49
C LEU A 69 -10.03 44.17 -6.03
N ASN A 70 -10.76 44.82 -6.95
CA ASN A 70 -12.04 45.45 -6.62
C ASN A 70 -13.01 44.42 -6.02
N LYS A 71 -13.11 43.21 -6.62
CA LYS A 71 -13.92 42.11 -6.08
C LYS A 71 -13.42 41.55 -4.76
N LEU A 72 -12.11 41.57 -4.52
CA LEU A 72 -11.53 41.14 -3.25
C LEU A 72 -11.87 42.12 -2.13
N TRP A 73 -11.85 43.42 -2.40
CA TRP A 73 -12.19 44.45 -1.41
C TRP A 73 -13.69 44.58 -1.13
N GLU A 74 -14.55 44.04 -1.99
CA GLU A 74 -15.99 43.88 -1.70
C GLU A 74 -16.26 42.82 -0.61
N LEU A 75 -15.32 41.92 -0.32
CA LEU A 75 -15.48 40.84 0.67
C LEU A 75 -15.38 41.36 2.13
N PRO A 76 -15.99 40.64 3.10
CA PRO A 76 -15.91 41.01 4.50
C PRO A 76 -14.46 40.98 5.00
N THR A 77 -14.02 42.12 5.55
CA THR A 77 -12.71 42.31 6.17
C THR A 77 -12.81 42.15 7.68
N GLU A 78 -11.85 41.45 8.26
CA GLU A 78 -11.70 41.29 9.71
C GLU A 78 -10.32 41.78 10.11
N ARG A 79 -10.26 42.53 11.21
CA ARG A 79 -9.00 42.88 11.87
C ARG A 79 -8.68 41.81 12.88
N VAL A 80 -7.60 41.07 12.65
CA VAL A 80 -7.08 40.10 13.61
C VAL A 80 -5.69 40.56 13.98
N GLU A 81 -5.48 40.81 15.27
CA GLU A 81 -4.27 41.45 15.80
C GLU A 81 -4.06 42.82 15.13
N GLU A 82 -2.96 43.00 14.38
CA GLU A 82 -2.59 44.24 13.69
C GLU A 82 -2.86 44.20 12.17
N ALA A 83 -3.29 43.05 11.64
CA ALA A 83 -3.47 42.85 10.20
C ALA A 83 -4.95 42.89 9.78
N VAL A 84 -5.22 43.55 8.65
CA VAL A 84 -6.53 43.48 7.97
C VAL A 84 -6.52 42.24 7.08
N MET A 85 -7.36 41.26 7.42
CA MET A 85 -7.51 40.03 6.66
C MET A 85 -8.89 39.95 5.99
N VAL A 86 -8.95 39.29 4.84
CA VAL A 86 -10.18 39.05 4.08
C VAL A 86 -10.53 37.57 4.17
N LYS A 87 -11.78 37.24 4.49
CA LYS A 87 -12.27 35.86 4.47
C LYS A 87 -12.62 35.43 3.05
N LEU A 88 -11.75 34.64 2.44
CA LEU A 88 -11.96 34.11 1.09
C LEU A 88 -13.03 33.00 1.07
N PRO A 89 -13.88 32.95 0.03
CA PRO A 89 -14.81 31.85 -0.18
C PRO A 89 -14.07 30.54 -0.55
N PRO A 90 -14.74 29.38 -0.44
CA PRO A 90 -14.15 28.13 -0.94
C PRO A 90 -13.90 28.20 -2.46
N PRO A 91 -12.82 27.57 -2.96
CA PRO A 91 -12.46 27.62 -4.36
C PRO A 91 -13.53 26.94 -5.23
N LYS A 92 -13.93 27.59 -6.33
CA LYS A 92 -14.90 27.06 -7.30
C LYS A 92 -14.26 26.04 -8.25
N THR A 93 -12.99 26.26 -8.60
CA THR A 93 -12.30 25.42 -9.58
C THR A 93 -11.94 24.06 -8.97
N ALA A 94 -12.54 22.98 -9.48
CA ALA A 94 -12.30 21.64 -8.99
C ALA A 94 -10.94 21.10 -9.48
N LEU A 95 -9.95 21.09 -8.59
CA LEU A 95 -8.62 20.55 -8.88
C LEU A 95 -8.51 19.06 -8.52
N PRO A 96 -7.82 18.24 -9.34
CA PRO A 96 -7.60 16.83 -9.02
C PRO A 96 -6.71 16.67 -7.78
N ARG A 97 -7.06 15.73 -6.91
CA ARG A 97 -6.26 15.42 -5.73
C ARG A 97 -4.96 14.71 -6.13
N MET A 98 -3.84 15.09 -5.49
CA MET A 98 -2.56 14.38 -5.62
C MET A 98 -2.64 12.92 -5.16
N LYS A 99 -3.38 12.67 -4.07
CA LYS A 99 -3.52 11.34 -3.46
C LYS A 99 -4.97 10.88 -3.46
N PRO A 100 -5.21 9.57 -3.67
CA PRO A 100 -6.55 9.02 -3.55
C PRO A 100 -7.08 9.25 -2.14
N VAL A 101 -8.41 9.29 -2.03
CA VAL A 101 -9.08 9.38 -0.74
C VAL A 101 -8.63 8.20 0.13
N PRO A 102 -8.26 8.43 1.41
CA PRO A 102 -7.84 7.35 2.30
C PRO A 102 -8.95 6.30 2.41
N LYS A 103 -8.64 5.07 2.03
CA LYS A 103 -9.60 3.96 2.10
C LYS A 103 -10.01 3.73 3.57
N PRO A 104 -11.30 3.45 3.84
CA PRO A 104 -11.74 3.12 5.19
C PRO A 104 -10.95 1.90 5.70
N ARG A 105 -10.54 1.95 6.96
CA ARG A 105 -9.76 0.86 7.56
C ARG A 105 -10.62 -0.41 7.57
N PRO A 106 -10.15 -1.53 7.01
CA PRO A 106 -10.93 -2.76 7.06
C PRO A 106 -11.02 -3.28 8.49
N LEU A 107 -12.17 -3.89 8.80
CA LEU A 107 -12.46 -4.42 10.13
C LEU A 107 -11.50 -5.56 10.48
N THR A 108 -10.87 -5.46 11.66
CA THR A 108 -10.08 -6.53 12.26
C THR A 108 -10.96 -7.73 12.65
N LYS A 109 -10.36 -8.91 12.87
CA LYS A 109 -11.12 -10.10 13.29
C LYS A 109 -11.95 -9.85 14.54
N TRP A 110 -11.38 -9.18 15.54
CA TRP A 110 -12.09 -8.83 16.77
C TRP A 110 -13.23 -7.83 16.53
N GLN A 111 -13.04 -6.83 15.67
CA GLN A 111 -14.11 -5.88 15.35
C GLN A 111 -15.27 -6.53 14.60
N LYS A 112 -14.99 -7.50 13.72
CA LYS A 112 -16.03 -8.31 13.06
C LYS A 112 -16.83 -9.09 14.09
N PHE A 113 -16.14 -9.82 14.97
CA PHE A 113 -16.76 -10.55 16.07
C PHE A 113 -17.57 -9.65 17.00
N ALA A 114 -17.02 -8.50 17.40
CA ALA A 114 -17.70 -7.54 18.27
C ALA A 114 -18.96 -6.97 17.61
N LYS A 115 -18.91 -6.70 16.30
CA LYS A 115 -20.09 -6.25 15.54
C LYS A 115 -21.15 -7.35 15.45
N GLU A 116 -20.76 -8.59 15.15
CA GLU A 116 -21.65 -9.75 15.08
C GLU A 116 -22.31 -10.07 16.43
N LYS A 117 -21.58 -9.89 17.54
CA LYS A 117 -22.08 -10.10 18.90
C LYS A 117 -22.73 -8.87 19.54
N GLY A 118 -22.79 -7.74 18.84
CA GLY A 118 -23.32 -6.48 19.40
C GLY A 118 -22.50 -5.91 20.57
N ILE A 119 -21.23 -6.29 20.70
CA ILE A 119 -20.35 -5.82 21.78
C ILE A 119 -19.94 -4.37 21.49
N GLN A 120 -20.49 -3.44 22.26
CA GLN A 120 -20.17 -2.02 22.16
C GLN A 120 -18.93 -1.67 22.98
N LYS A 121 -18.05 -0.82 22.41
CA LYS A 121 -16.84 -0.34 23.08
C LYS A 121 -17.20 0.74 24.10
N LYS A 122 -17.15 0.42 25.39
CA LYS A 122 -17.28 1.40 26.49
C LYS A 122 -15.95 2.07 26.81
N LYS A 123 -15.99 3.36 27.18
CA LYS A 123 -14.80 4.09 27.67
C LYS A 123 -14.44 3.57 29.06
N LYS A 124 -13.19 3.13 29.25
CA LYS A 124 -12.68 2.71 30.57
C LYS A 124 -12.10 3.94 31.31
N PRO A 125 -12.30 4.07 32.63
CA PRO A 125 -11.67 5.14 33.41
C PRO A 125 -10.15 4.98 33.41
N LYS A 126 -9.40 6.07 33.55
CA LYS A 126 -7.92 6.02 33.56
C LYS A 126 -7.36 5.49 34.88
N LEU A 127 -8.06 5.75 35.98
CA LEU A 127 -7.70 5.31 37.33
C LEU A 127 -8.73 4.32 37.86
N SER A 128 -8.25 3.36 38.65
CA SER A 128 -9.03 2.42 39.44
C SER A 128 -8.60 2.54 40.90
N TRP A 129 -9.57 2.61 41.79
CA TRP A 129 -9.30 2.53 43.23
C TRP A 129 -8.79 1.13 43.58
N ASP A 130 -7.74 1.04 44.40
CA ASP A 130 -7.19 -0.23 44.91
C ASP A 130 -7.39 -0.28 46.43
N ASP A 131 -8.21 -1.20 46.91
CA ASP A 131 -8.65 -1.26 48.31
C ASP A 131 -7.52 -1.57 49.29
N GLN A 132 -6.51 -2.35 48.86
CA GLN A 132 -5.38 -2.73 49.72
C GLN A 132 -4.41 -1.57 49.94
N LEU A 133 -4.12 -0.82 48.88
CA LEU A 133 -3.20 0.32 48.94
C LEU A 133 -3.91 1.64 49.25
N LYS A 134 -5.26 1.63 49.33
CA LYS A 134 -6.15 2.79 49.55
C LYS A 134 -5.77 4.00 48.71
N LYS A 135 -5.46 3.77 47.42
CA LYS A 135 -5.04 4.82 46.48
C LYS A 135 -5.61 4.61 45.09
N TRP A 136 -5.77 5.70 44.35
CA TRP A 136 -6.13 5.67 42.94
C TRP A 136 -4.91 5.25 42.10
N VAL A 137 -4.97 4.04 41.54
CA VAL A 137 -3.90 3.48 40.71
C VAL A 137 -4.32 3.58 39.23
N PRO A 138 -3.43 4.02 38.31
CA PRO A 138 -3.75 4.02 36.89
C PRO A 138 -3.90 2.59 36.34
N LEU A 139 -4.68 2.40 35.28
CA LEU A 139 -4.91 1.05 34.70
C LEU A 139 -3.67 0.42 34.03
N TYR A 140 -2.66 1.20 33.68
CA TYR A 140 -1.40 0.76 33.05
C TYR A 140 -0.26 1.75 33.35
N GLY A 141 0.98 1.34 33.05
CA GLY A 141 2.18 2.18 33.20
C GLY A 141 2.97 1.95 34.50
N PHE A 142 3.97 2.80 34.73
CA PHE A 142 4.94 2.64 35.81
C PHE A 142 4.32 2.66 37.22
N LYS A 143 3.40 3.58 37.49
CA LYS A 143 2.72 3.68 38.80
C LYS A 143 1.88 2.43 39.10
N LYS A 144 1.29 1.79 38.08
CA LYS A 144 0.61 0.51 38.24
C LYS A 144 1.60 -0.62 38.54
N ALA A 145 2.72 -0.68 37.82
CA ALA A 145 3.75 -1.69 38.08
C ALA A 145 4.35 -1.55 39.49
N LYS A 146 4.53 -0.33 40.00
CA LYS A 146 4.92 -0.08 41.40
C LYS A 146 3.86 -0.57 42.39
N ALA A 147 2.60 -0.20 42.18
CA ALA A 147 1.49 -0.66 43.01
C ALA A 147 1.34 -2.19 43.00
N GLU A 148 1.49 -2.85 41.84
CA GLU A 148 1.46 -4.31 41.73
C GLU A 148 2.63 -4.98 42.46
N LYS A 149 3.81 -4.37 42.52
CA LYS A 149 4.95 -4.87 43.29
C LYS A 149 4.74 -4.72 44.79
N GLU A 150 4.24 -3.56 45.23
CA GLU A 150 3.89 -3.31 46.65
C GLU A 150 2.78 -4.26 47.12
N LYS A 151 1.79 -4.52 46.26
CA LYS A 151 0.65 -5.41 46.55
C LYS A 151 1.04 -6.89 46.53
N ASN A 152 1.80 -7.32 45.53
CA ASN A 152 2.23 -8.72 45.37
C ASN A 152 3.66 -8.93 45.89
N TRP A 153 3.93 -8.51 47.12
CA TRP A 153 5.24 -8.75 47.76
C TRP A 153 5.45 -10.23 48.10
N VAL A 154 4.36 -10.98 48.33
CA VAL A 154 4.33 -12.44 48.47
C VAL A 154 3.31 -13.03 47.52
N LEU A 155 3.67 -14.17 46.90
CA LEU A 155 2.79 -14.97 46.07
C LEU A 155 2.67 -16.37 46.67
N GLU A 156 1.44 -16.75 47.00
CA GLU A 156 1.14 -18.10 47.46
C GLU A 156 1.35 -19.09 46.32
N VAL A 157 2.04 -20.19 46.61
CA VAL A 157 2.22 -21.30 45.69
C VAL A 157 0.97 -22.18 45.75
N PRO A 158 0.26 -22.39 44.62
CA PRO A 158 -0.89 -23.28 44.60
C PRO A 158 -0.50 -24.70 45.03
N GLN A 159 -1.36 -25.40 45.79
CA GLN A 159 -1.10 -26.77 46.28
C GLN A 159 -0.85 -27.81 45.17
N ASN A 160 -1.24 -27.50 43.93
CA ASN A 160 -1.06 -28.36 42.75
C ASN A 160 0.16 -27.97 41.89
N ALA A 161 0.96 -26.99 42.32
CA ALA A 161 2.17 -26.56 41.63
C ALA A 161 3.41 -27.15 42.30
N ASP A 162 4.51 -27.26 41.54
CA ASP A 162 5.80 -27.67 42.08
C ASP A 162 6.26 -26.64 43.14
N PRO A 163 6.54 -27.07 44.40
CA PRO A 163 7.01 -26.18 45.45
C PRO A 163 8.28 -25.41 45.11
N ASN A 164 9.09 -25.90 44.16
CA ASN A 164 10.35 -25.28 43.76
C ASN A 164 10.23 -24.32 42.56
N GLU A 165 9.02 -24.12 42.01
CA GLU A 165 8.78 -23.24 40.86
C GLU A 165 8.57 -21.78 41.29
N ASP A 166 9.38 -20.86 40.76
CA ASP A 166 9.23 -19.42 41.00
C ASP A 166 7.98 -18.84 40.30
N GLN A 167 6.97 -18.54 41.12
CA GLN A 167 5.69 -17.99 40.67
C GLN A 167 5.82 -16.58 40.06
N PHE A 168 6.81 -15.78 40.45
CA PHE A 168 7.03 -14.46 39.84
C PHE A 168 7.51 -14.61 38.41
N ASN A 169 8.50 -15.47 38.18
CA ASN A 169 9.00 -15.77 36.84
C ASN A 169 7.90 -16.35 35.94
N LYS A 170 7.08 -17.27 36.47
CA LYS A 170 5.93 -17.83 35.73
C LYS A 170 4.95 -16.74 35.29
N LYS A 171 4.62 -15.77 36.16
CA LYS A 171 3.76 -14.63 35.81
C LYS A 171 4.38 -13.73 34.75
N LEU A 172 5.70 -13.50 34.82
CA LEU A 172 6.43 -12.71 33.82
C LEU A 172 6.41 -13.39 32.45
N VAL A 173 6.70 -14.70 32.40
CA VAL A 173 6.63 -15.51 31.17
C VAL A 173 5.23 -15.50 30.59
N ALA A 174 4.19 -15.75 31.39
CA ALA A 174 2.80 -15.68 30.93
C ALA A 174 2.43 -14.29 30.37
N LYS A 175 2.96 -13.21 30.97
CA LYS A 175 2.74 -11.85 30.48
C LYS A 175 3.44 -11.61 29.14
N THR A 176 4.69 -12.02 28.97
CA THR A 176 5.43 -11.86 27.70
C THR A 176 4.80 -12.70 26.60
N GLU A 177 4.32 -13.91 26.91
CA GLU A 177 3.55 -14.75 25.99
C GLU A 177 2.23 -14.11 25.55
N ASN A 178 1.50 -13.49 26.47
CA ASN A 178 0.26 -12.79 26.12
C ASN A 178 0.52 -11.56 25.23
N VAL A 179 1.61 -10.84 25.48
CA VAL A 179 2.05 -9.72 24.63
C VAL A 179 2.44 -10.22 23.24
N SER A 180 3.27 -11.27 23.16
CA SER A 180 3.70 -11.84 21.87
C SER A 180 2.52 -12.40 21.09
N LYS A 181 1.55 -13.06 21.76
CA LYS A 181 0.30 -13.53 21.15
C LYS A 181 -0.52 -12.37 20.57
N ASN A 182 -0.61 -11.23 21.26
CA ASN A 182 -1.30 -10.04 20.77
C ASN A 182 -0.59 -9.47 19.53
N ASP A 183 0.74 -9.35 19.57
CA ASP A 183 1.53 -8.86 18.44
C ASP A 183 1.43 -9.78 17.22
N LEU A 184 1.46 -11.09 17.42
CA LEU A 184 1.21 -12.07 16.35
C LEU A 184 -0.18 -11.92 15.74
N GLN A 185 -1.22 -11.69 16.55
CA GLN A 185 -2.58 -11.44 16.06
C GLN A 185 -2.66 -10.12 15.30
N ARG A 186 -1.99 -9.06 15.77
CA ARG A 186 -1.87 -7.77 15.08
C ARG A 186 -1.20 -7.94 13.72
N LEU A 187 -0.07 -8.65 13.66
CA LEU A 187 0.65 -8.92 12.41
C LEU A 187 -0.19 -9.75 11.44
N ARG A 188 -0.92 -10.76 11.93
CA ARG A 188 -1.87 -11.54 11.11
C ARG A 188 -2.99 -10.67 10.53
N ASN A 189 -3.55 -9.75 11.32
CA ASN A 189 -4.56 -8.81 10.83
C ASN A 189 -4.00 -7.85 9.78
N ILE A 190 -2.79 -7.32 9.98
CA ILE A 190 -2.10 -6.45 9.01
C ILE A 190 -1.81 -7.22 7.71
N ALA A 191 -1.28 -8.44 7.81
CA ALA A 191 -0.98 -9.26 6.65
C ALA A 191 -2.24 -9.62 5.87
N LYS A 192 -3.36 -9.94 6.56
CA LYS A 192 -4.66 -10.17 5.93
C LYS A 192 -5.17 -8.92 5.22
N ASN A 193 -5.02 -7.74 5.81
CA ASN A 193 -5.38 -6.47 5.19
C ASN A 193 -4.55 -6.19 3.93
N LYS A 194 -3.24 -6.41 4.01
CA LYS A 194 -2.31 -6.21 2.88
C LYS A 194 -2.30 -7.38 1.88
N ASN A 195 -3.11 -8.42 2.07
CA ASN A 195 -3.10 -9.67 1.31
C ASN A 195 -1.69 -10.31 1.18
N ILE A 196 -0.85 -10.16 2.20
CA ILE A 196 0.48 -10.77 2.25
C ILE A 196 0.32 -12.24 2.64
N LYS A 197 0.91 -13.14 1.84
CA LYS A 197 0.90 -14.58 2.12
C LYS A 197 1.80 -14.88 3.33
N VAL A 198 1.20 -15.02 4.50
CA VAL A 198 1.92 -15.43 5.71
C VAL A 198 2.16 -16.93 5.66
N PRO A 199 3.39 -17.43 5.86
CA PRO A 199 3.63 -18.86 6.02
C PRO A 199 2.85 -19.36 7.24
N ARG A 200 2.01 -20.37 7.03
CA ARG A 200 1.17 -20.96 8.08
C ARG A 200 2.03 -21.88 8.95
N PHE A 201 2.79 -21.31 9.87
CA PHE A 201 3.52 -22.11 10.86
C PHE A 201 2.55 -22.59 11.96
N GLY A 202 2.50 -23.91 12.16
CA GLY A 202 2.03 -24.57 13.39
C GLY A 202 0.52 -24.77 13.62
N THR A 203 -0.37 -24.07 12.92
CA THR A 203 -1.83 -24.35 13.02
C THR A 203 -2.52 -24.15 11.67
N SER A 204 -2.63 -25.24 10.91
CA SER A 204 -3.62 -25.32 9.83
C SER A 204 -4.99 -25.30 10.48
N ASN A 205 -5.72 -24.18 10.43
CA ASN A 205 -7.17 -24.27 10.61
C ASN A 205 -7.69 -25.19 9.48
N PRO A 206 -8.31 -26.33 9.79
CA PRO A 206 -8.72 -27.30 8.76
C PRO A 206 -9.69 -26.65 7.76
N GLU A 207 -10.52 -25.71 8.22
CA GLU A 207 -11.53 -25.04 7.39
C GLU A 207 -10.99 -24.08 6.31
N VAL A 208 -9.73 -23.65 6.39
CA VAL A 208 -9.17 -22.62 5.48
C VAL A 208 -7.86 -23.09 4.82
N SER A 209 -7.53 -24.38 4.95
CA SER A 209 -6.28 -24.93 4.44
C SER A 209 -6.46 -25.44 3.01
N SER A 210 -5.77 -24.82 2.05
CA SER A 210 -5.75 -25.30 0.67
C SER A 210 -5.03 -26.65 0.61
N ALA A 211 -5.38 -27.51 -0.35
CA ALA A 211 -4.68 -28.78 -0.59
C ALA A 211 -3.15 -28.60 -0.77
N LYS A 212 -2.69 -27.43 -1.26
CA LYS A 212 -1.25 -27.12 -1.34
C LYS A 212 -0.62 -26.87 0.02
N ASP A 213 -1.34 -26.21 0.92
CA ASP A 213 -0.87 -25.90 2.27
C ASP A 213 -0.77 -27.17 3.11
N LEU A 214 -1.73 -28.09 2.96
CA LEU A 214 -1.69 -29.40 3.62
C LEU A 214 -0.50 -30.25 3.16
N LYS A 215 -0.24 -30.31 1.85
CA LYS A 215 0.94 -30.99 1.31
C LYS A 215 2.24 -30.40 1.86
N ALA A 216 2.31 -29.06 1.95
CA ALA A 216 3.48 -28.38 2.49
C ALA A 216 3.69 -28.72 3.96
N ALA A 217 2.62 -28.72 4.76
CA ALA A 217 2.65 -29.10 6.16
C ALA A 217 3.13 -30.55 6.35
N ILE A 218 2.63 -31.50 5.55
CA ILE A 218 3.07 -32.91 5.59
C ILE A 218 4.58 -33.02 5.31
N THR A 219 5.09 -32.36 4.26
CA THR A 219 6.52 -32.38 3.97
C THR A 219 7.39 -31.75 5.06
N ILE A 220 6.93 -30.66 5.70
CA ILE A 220 7.65 -30.02 6.80
C ILE A 220 7.64 -30.93 8.03
N ALA A 221 6.47 -31.50 8.39
CA ALA A 221 6.32 -32.38 9.54
C ALA A 221 7.23 -33.61 9.43
N LYS A 222 7.32 -34.23 8.25
CA LYS A 222 8.23 -35.36 8.02
C LYS A 222 9.70 -34.98 8.25
N ALA A 223 10.13 -33.83 7.73
CA ALA A 223 11.49 -33.35 7.95
C ALA A 223 11.78 -32.95 9.41
N SER A 224 10.81 -32.38 10.12
CA SER A 224 10.94 -32.07 11.54
C SER A 224 11.00 -33.33 12.40
N THR A 225 10.27 -34.40 12.05
CA THR A 225 10.36 -35.67 12.76
C THR A 225 11.74 -36.30 12.55
N ALA A 226 12.29 -36.19 11.33
CA ALA A 226 13.64 -36.64 11.01
C ALA A 226 14.73 -35.94 11.84
N SER A 227 14.56 -34.67 12.21
CA SER A 227 15.52 -33.98 13.10
C SER A 227 15.57 -34.55 14.52
N LEU A 228 14.55 -35.30 14.95
CA LEU A 228 14.54 -36.04 16.22
C LEU A 228 15.06 -37.48 16.06
N GLY A 229 15.68 -37.80 14.92
CA GLY A 229 16.19 -39.15 14.62
C GLY A 229 15.11 -40.18 14.28
N LYS A 230 13.83 -39.76 14.18
CA LYS A 230 12.71 -40.62 13.80
C LYS A 230 12.25 -40.31 12.38
N PHE A 231 12.54 -41.20 11.44
CA PHE A 231 12.15 -41.04 10.04
C PHE A 231 10.77 -41.65 9.82
N GLN A 232 9.81 -40.83 9.37
CA GLN A 232 8.49 -41.33 8.99
C GLN A 232 8.54 -41.89 7.58
N ASP A 233 8.04 -43.12 7.40
CA ASP A 233 7.94 -43.74 6.09
C ASP A 233 7.02 -42.97 5.15
N LYS A 234 7.32 -43.04 3.85
CA LYS A 234 6.52 -42.40 2.82
C LYS A 234 5.39 -43.32 2.39
N LEU A 235 4.15 -42.81 2.41
CA LEU A 235 3.02 -43.58 1.89
C LEU A 235 3.15 -43.73 0.37
N HIS A 236 2.68 -44.87 -0.15
CA HIS A 236 2.67 -45.11 -1.59
C HIS A 236 1.86 -44.00 -2.30
N LYS A 237 2.45 -43.40 -3.34
CA LYS A 237 1.92 -42.25 -4.12
C LYS A 237 1.78 -40.92 -3.36
N GLU A 238 2.45 -40.75 -2.22
CA GLU A 238 2.46 -39.46 -1.53
C GLU A 238 3.20 -38.37 -2.32
N VAL A 239 2.50 -37.25 -2.57
CA VAL A 239 3.03 -36.14 -3.37
C VAL A 239 3.63 -35.07 -2.45
N GLU A 240 4.94 -34.92 -2.54
CA GLU A 240 5.68 -33.86 -1.83
C GLU A 240 5.31 -32.46 -2.36
N ALA A 241 5.32 -31.48 -1.46
CA ALA A 241 5.04 -30.12 -1.83
C ALA A 241 6.21 -29.45 -2.56
N LYS A 242 5.90 -28.81 -3.69
CA LYS A 242 6.87 -28.02 -4.46
C LYS A 242 7.04 -26.63 -3.83
N GLY A 243 8.29 -26.17 -3.71
CA GLY A 243 8.62 -24.82 -3.22
C GLY A 243 8.72 -24.67 -1.70
N VAL A 244 8.76 -25.78 -0.94
CA VAL A 244 8.85 -25.76 0.53
C VAL A 244 10.29 -25.99 1.03
N SER A 245 11.23 -26.24 0.12
CA SER A 245 12.64 -26.52 0.43
C SER A 245 13.37 -25.42 1.20
N ALA A 246 12.88 -24.18 1.17
CA ALA A 246 13.44 -23.07 1.96
C ALA A 246 13.01 -23.12 3.45
N ILE A 247 11.90 -23.80 3.75
CA ILE A 247 11.28 -23.88 5.08
C ILE A 247 11.52 -25.26 5.70
N THR A 248 11.66 -26.30 4.87
CA THR A 248 11.90 -27.67 5.30
C THR A 248 13.36 -27.86 5.73
N PRO A 249 13.64 -28.22 7.00
CA PRO A 249 15.01 -28.47 7.47
C PRO A 249 15.64 -29.63 6.68
N GLY A 250 16.88 -29.45 6.22
CA GLY A 250 17.62 -30.45 5.43
C GLY A 250 17.27 -30.53 3.94
N ALA A 251 16.17 -29.91 3.49
CA ALA A 251 15.76 -29.95 2.08
C ALA A 251 16.36 -28.84 1.21
N SER A 252 16.94 -27.80 1.82
CA SER A 252 17.73 -26.82 1.08
C SER A 252 18.97 -27.54 0.55
N ARG A 253 18.95 -27.90 -0.74
CA ARG A 253 20.15 -28.34 -1.48
C ARG A 253 21.29 -27.44 -1.04
N LYS A 254 22.39 -28.06 -0.57
CA LYS A 254 23.67 -27.39 -0.28
C LYS A 254 23.81 -26.23 -1.26
N ARG A 255 23.93 -24.99 -0.76
CA ARG A 255 24.22 -23.82 -1.61
C ARG A 255 25.30 -24.30 -2.56
N LYS A 256 25.03 -24.28 -3.88
CA LYS A 256 26.09 -24.55 -4.85
C LYS A 256 27.15 -23.50 -4.51
N MET A 257 28.28 -23.93 -3.96
CA MET A 257 29.39 -23.02 -3.75
C MET A 257 29.63 -22.36 -5.10
N THR A 258 29.72 -21.04 -5.11
CA THR A 258 30.10 -20.31 -6.32
C THR A 258 31.37 -20.96 -6.85
N PRO A 259 31.44 -21.34 -8.14
CA PRO A 259 32.70 -21.80 -8.71
C PRO A 259 33.80 -20.81 -8.33
N LEU A 260 34.96 -21.32 -7.90
CA LEU A 260 36.16 -20.53 -7.63
C LEU A 260 36.71 -19.96 -8.94
N GLU A 261 35.95 -19.09 -9.59
CA GLU A 261 36.55 -18.18 -10.58
C GLU A 261 37.45 -17.22 -9.80
N PRO A 262 38.69 -17.00 -10.24
CA PRO A 262 39.60 -16.08 -9.55
C PRO A 262 38.92 -14.72 -9.44
N GLU A 263 38.86 -14.16 -8.24
CA GLU A 263 38.13 -12.92 -7.91
C GLU A 263 38.46 -11.77 -8.87
N ASN A 264 39.71 -11.72 -9.36
CA ASN A 264 40.16 -10.78 -10.37
C ASN A 264 39.30 -10.80 -11.65
N LYS A 265 38.89 -11.97 -12.15
CA LYS A 265 38.04 -12.04 -13.36
C LYS A 265 36.64 -11.48 -13.10
N LEU A 266 36.08 -11.74 -11.92
CA LEU A 266 34.77 -11.20 -11.54
C LEU A 266 34.82 -9.68 -11.39
N ASN A 267 35.90 -9.18 -10.77
CA ASN A 267 36.13 -7.74 -10.58
C ASN A 267 36.36 -7.04 -11.93
N MET A 268 37.16 -7.61 -12.83
CA MET A 268 37.36 -7.08 -14.18
C MET A 268 36.07 -7.05 -15.00
N ASN A 269 35.25 -8.10 -14.93
CA ASN A 269 33.95 -8.13 -15.60
C ASN A 269 32.98 -7.06 -15.10
N ILE A 270 33.09 -6.66 -13.82
CA ILE A 270 32.30 -5.55 -13.25
C ILE A 270 32.84 -4.21 -13.76
N VAL A 271 34.15 -4.02 -13.73
CA VAL A 271 34.81 -2.80 -14.24
C VAL A 271 34.50 -2.59 -15.71
N GLU A 272 34.63 -3.63 -16.54
CA GLU A 272 34.25 -3.57 -17.96
C GLU A 272 32.77 -3.24 -18.16
N SER A 273 31.88 -3.75 -17.31
CA SER A 273 30.44 -3.44 -17.39
C SER A 273 30.13 -1.97 -17.06
N ILE A 274 30.91 -1.36 -16.17
CA ILE A 274 30.78 0.05 -15.78
C ILE A 274 31.39 0.95 -16.85
N LEU A 275 32.58 0.59 -17.36
CA LEU A 275 33.29 1.35 -18.39
C LEU A 275 32.54 1.35 -19.73
N ASN A 276 31.89 0.23 -20.08
CA ASN A 276 31.23 0.10 -21.37
C ASN A 276 29.97 0.98 -21.53
N LYS A 277 29.45 1.63 -20.47
CA LYS A 277 28.28 2.57 -20.43
C LYS A 277 27.00 2.17 -21.17
N LYS A 278 27.00 1.03 -21.86
CA LYS A 278 25.90 0.45 -22.62
C LYS A 278 25.18 -0.54 -21.70
N PRO A 279 23.85 -0.46 -21.59
CA PRO A 279 23.10 -1.45 -20.83
C PRO A 279 23.32 -2.84 -21.45
N ARG A 280 23.56 -3.86 -20.61
CA ARG A 280 23.60 -5.26 -21.06
C ARG A 280 22.22 -5.63 -21.61
N LEU A 281 22.12 -5.79 -22.92
CA LEU A 281 20.91 -6.28 -23.59
C LEU A 281 20.94 -7.81 -23.58
N ASP A 282 20.11 -8.44 -22.76
CA ASP A 282 19.86 -9.88 -22.85
C ASP A 282 19.01 -10.16 -24.10
N VAL A 283 19.68 -10.37 -25.24
CA VAL A 283 19.05 -10.63 -26.54
C VAL A 283 18.12 -11.85 -26.44
N ASP A 284 18.54 -12.92 -25.76
CA ASP A 284 17.75 -14.13 -25.57
C ASP A 284 16.44 -13.86 -24.81
N LYS A 285 16.48 -12.99 -23.80
CA LYS A 285 15.31 -12.62 -23.00
C LYS A 285 14.37 -11.72 -23.79
N ALA A 286 14.92 -10.83 -24.62
CA ALA A 286 14.15 -9.98 -25.52
C ALA A 286 13.44 -10.81 -26.60
N VAL A 287 14.17 -11.73 -27.25
CA VAL A 287 13.63 -12.66 -28.25
C VAL A 287 12.56 -13.56 -27.64
N ALA A 288 12.81 -14.14 -26.46
CA ALA A 288 11.82 -14.97 -25.78
C ALA A 288 10.54 -14.19 -25.44
N LYS A 289 10.66 -12.92 -25.04
CA LYS A 289 9.51 -12.06 -24.75
C LYS A 289 8.73 -11.72 -26.02
N GLN A 290 9.43 -11.49 -27.14
CA GLN A 290 8.82 -11.21 -28.44
C GLN A 290 8.11 -12.43 -29.03
N LEU A 291 8.69 -13.63 -28.88
CA LEU A 291 8.03 -14.89 -29.25
C LEU A 291 6.77 -15.12 -28.41
N GLN A 292 6.80 -14.80 -27.11
CA GLN A 292 5.60 -14.86 -26.27
C GLN A 292 4.53 -13.84 -26.71
N THR A 293 4.89 -12.59 -27.02
CA THR A 293 3.91 -11.61 -27.48
C THR A 293 3.29 -12.02 -28.82
N ASN A 294 4.09 -12.49 -29.77
CA ASN A 294 3.60 -12.94 -31.08
C ASN A 294 2.63 -14.12 -30.93
N THR A 295 2.99 -15.12 -30.11
CA THR A 295 2.09 -16.26 -29.83
C THR A 295 0.79 -15.86 -29.12
N PHE A 296 0.81 -14.83 -28.26
CA PHE A 296 -0.41 -14.28 -27.67
C PHE A 296 -1.29 -13.56 -28.70
N VAL A 297 -0.68 -12.78 -29.60
CA VAL A 297 -1.39 -12.05 -30.66
C VAL A 297 -2.00 -13.02 -31.66
N GLU A 298 -1.26 -14.02 -32.14
CA GLU A 298 -1.79 -15.07 -33.03
C GLU A 298 -2.97 -15.83 -32.40
N ASN A 299 -2.87 -16.19 -31.11
CA ASN A 299 -3.97 -16.84 -30.38
C ASN A 299 -5.19 -15.93 -30.17
N SER A 300 -5.00 -14.61 -30.10
CA SER A 300 -6.11 -13.64 -30.02
C SER A 300 -6.80 -13.41 -31.37
N GLN A 301 -6.04 -13.40 -32.47
CA GLN A 301 -6.58 -13.24 -33.83
C GLN A 301 -7.35 -14.50 -34.28
N GLN A 302 -6.87 -15.70 -33.95
CA GLN A 302 -7.62 -16.94 -34.20
C GLN A 302 -8.96 -17.01 -33.44
N LYS A 303 -9.10 -16.30 -32.31
CA LYS A 303 -10.36 -16.23 -31.55
C LYS A 303 -11.37 -15.23 -32.08
N GLN A 304 -10.97 -14.28 -32.94
CA GLN A 304 -11.89 -13.31 -33.55
C GLN A 304 -12.46 -13.78 -34.91
N GLY A 305 -11.90 -14.84 -35.52
CA GLY A 305 -12.32 -15.34 -36.83
C GLY A 305 -13.43 -16.41 -36.85
N THR A 306 -13.99 -16.81 -35.70
CA THR A 306 -15.04 -17.85 -35.66
C THR A 306 -16.27 -17.40 -34.87
N SER A 307 -17.19 -16.73 -35.58
CA SER A 307 -18.56 -16.52 -35.09
C SER A 307 -19.54 -17.31 -35.96
N LYS A 308 -20.13 -18.36 -35.37
CA LYS A 308 -21.51 -18.87 -35.53
C LYS A 308 -21.59 -20.32 -35.02
N GLY A 309 -22.56 -20.59 -34.14
CA GLY A 309 -22.99 -21.94 -33.78
C GLY A 309 -22.95 -22.25 -32.28
N SER A 310 -24.07 -21.99 -31.61
CA SER A 310 -24.36 -22.45 -30.25
C SER A 310 -24.37 -23.98 -30.16
N GLN A 311 -23.69 -24.57 -29.17
CA GLN A 311 -24.18 -25.76 -28.46
C GLN A 311 -23.46 -25.93 -27.11
N LYS A 312 -24.27 -26.08 -26.05
CA LYS A 312 -23.84 -26.59 -24.74
C LYS A 312 -23.25 -27.99 -24.93
N ILE A 313 -22.08 -28.31 -24.36
CA ILE A 313 -21.73 -29.61 -23.74
C ILE A 313 -20.37 -29.54 -23.01
N LYS A 314 -20.43 -29.89 -21.72
CA LYS A 314 -19.46 -30.56 -20.82
C LYS A 314 -17.97 -30.18 -20.85
N ASN A 315 -17.51 -29.77 -19.67
CA ASN A 315 -16.12 -29.80 -19.18
C ASN A 315 -15.36 -31.05 -19.66
N LYS A 316 -14.39 -30.85 -20.56
CA LYS A 316 -13.32 -31.80 -20.83
C LYS A 316 -11.98 -31.13 -20.55
N THR A 317 -11.25 -31.72 -19.62
CA THR A 317 -9.91 -31.33 -19.20
C THR A 317 -8.92 -31.49 -20.35
N ASN A 318 -8.35 -30.38 -20.82
CA ASN A 318 -7.24 -30.42 -21.79
C ASN A 318 -5.99 -31.01 -21.13
N LYS A 319 -5.77 -32.30 -21.37
CA LYS A 319 -4.45 -32.94 -21.25
C LYS A 319 -3.56 -32.37 -22.35
N LYS A 320 -2.39 -31.86 -21.96
CA LYS A 320 -1.30 -31.47 -22.87
C LYS A 320 -0.94 -32.65 -23.80
N PRO A 321 -0.68 -32.41 -25.10
CA PRO A 321 -0.13 -33.44 -25.98
C PRO A 321 1.29 -33.81 -25.51
N LYS A 322 1.55 -35.11 -25.41
CA LYS A 322 2.88 -35.67 -25.18
C LYS A 322 3.74 -35.35 -26.41
N GLY A 323 4.81 -34.60 -26.20
CA GLY A 323 5.85 -34.39 -27.21
C GLY A 323 6.40 -35.74 -27.68
N SER A 324 6.35 -35.93 -29.00
CA SER A 324 6.92 -37.03 -29.76
C SER A 324 8.40 -37.22 -29.41
N LYS A 325 8.77 -38.47 -29.12
CA LYS A 325 10.16 -38.91 -29.01
C LYS A 325 10.82 -38.74 -30.38
N GLY A 326 11.88 -37.95 -30.44
CA GLY A 326 12.82 -37.99 -31.56
C GLY A 326 13.36 -39.41 -31.73
N HIS A 327 13.30 -39.90 -32.96
CA HIS A 327 13.92 -41.15 -33.39
C HIS A 327 15.44 -41.09 -33.12
N ARG A 328 15.92 -41.93 -32.20
CA ARG A 328 17.33 -42.33 -32.18
C ARG A 328 17.49 -43.46 -33.20
N ALA A 329 18.40 -43.26 -34.15
CA ALA A 329 18.83 -44.26 -35.10
C ALA A 329 19.36 -45.51 -34.36
N GLY A 330 18.71 -46.65 -34.59
CA GLY A 330 19.09 -47.95 -34.05
C GLY A 330 20.22 -48.57 -34.85
N LYS A 331 21.31 -48.86 -34.14
CA LYS A 331 22.51 -49.59 -34.60
C LYS A 331 22.12 -51.02 -35.01
N LYS A 332 22.45 -51.42 -36.24
CA LYS A 332 22.34 -52.82 -36.72
C LYS A 332 23.26 -53.71 -35.88
N GLY A 333 22.70 -54.74 -35.26
CA GLY A 333 23.42 -55.83 -34.62
C GLY A 333 22.66 -57.13 -34.90
N GLY A 334 23.19 -57.94 -35.81
CA GLY A 334 22.65 -59.25 -36.15
C GLY A 334 22.99 -60.30 -35.09
N GLY A 335 22.19 -61.37 -35.06
CA GLY A 335 22.40 -62.55 -34.21
C GLY A 335 21.04 -63.21 -33.90
N ARG A 336 20.50 -64.00 -34.83
CA ARG A 336 20.67 -65.46 -34.96
C ARG A 336 19.59 -66.23 -34.17
N LYS A 337 18.59 -66.71 -34.91
CA LYS A 337 17.67 -67.78 -34.48
C LYS A 337 18.46 -69.02 -34.07
N ARG A 338 18.03 -69.71 -33.02
CA ARG A 338 17.91 -71.17 -33.01
C ARG A 338 17.06 -71.65 -31.82
N ARG A 339 16.07 -72.46 -32.20
CA ARG A 339 15.28 -73.49 -31.50
C ARG A 339 14.84 -73.22 -30.07
#